data_AF-A0A0C2FBU6-F1
#
_entry.id   AF-A0A0C2FBU6-F1
#
_cell.length_a   1.000
_cell.length_b   1.000
_cell.length_c   1.000
_cell.angle_alpha   90.00
_cell.angle_beta   90.00
_cell.angle_gamma   90.00
#
_symmetry.space_group_name_H-M   'P 1'
#
loop_
_entity.id
_entity.type
_entity.pdbx_description
1 polymer ?
#
loop_
_entity_poly.entity_id
_entity_poly.type
_entity_poly.pdbx_seq_one_letter_code
_entity_poly.pdbx_strand_id
1 'polypeptide(L)'
;MLYLLMKYLELERLMWNLSTLGGACSAMADYDMSFAKRAGEISEKQMRIAAELDDRTLLARCHLYIALSAAQQADFAVQKELSGLFTCGHDTLRMNLFKPAVEECDRKSNP
;
A
#
# COMPACT_ATOMS: atom_id res chain seq x y z
N MET A 1 -1.93 -9.14 -35.74
CA MET A 1 -0.86 -9.61 -34.83
C MET A 1 -0.11 -8.43 -34.18
N LEU A 2 0.39 -7.45 -34.94
CA LEU A 2 1.10 -6.26 -34.41
C LEU A 2 0.30 -5.43 -33.39
N TYR A 3 -1.01 -5.30 -33.58
CA TYR A 3 -1.88 -4.54 -32.67
C TYR A 3 -1.90 -5.09 -31.23
N LEU A 4 -2.03 -6.43 -31.09
CA LEU A 4 -2.04 -7.09 -29.78
C LEU A 4 -0.71 -6.92 -29.05
N LEU A 5 0.40 -7.02 -29.79
CA LEU A 5 1.74 -6.81 -29.24
C LEU A 5 1.92 -5.36 -28.74
N MET A 6 1.49 -4.38 -29.52
CA MET A 6 1.56 -2.97 -29.11
C MET A 6 0.73 -2.70 -27.86
N LYS A 7 -0.50 -3.23 -27.82
CA LYS A 7 -1.36 -3.12 -26.64
C LYS A 7 -0.69 -3.73 -25.39
N TYR A 8 -0.11 -4.92 -25.53
CA TYR A 8 0.61 -5.59 -24.44
C TYR A 8 1.77 -4.72 -23.91
N LEU A 9 2.60 -4.19 -24.82
CA LEU A 9 3.74 -3.34 -24.46
C LEU A 9 3.31 -2.03 -23.77
N GLU A 10 2.19 -1.45 -24.20
CA GLU A 10 1.63 -0.25 -23.57
C GLU A 10 1.14 -0.53 -22.14
N LEU A 11 0.49 -1.67 -21.92
CA LEU A 11 0.05 -2.10 -20.59
C LEU A 11 1.23 -2.37 -19.65
N GLU A 12 2.29 -3.02 -20.13
CA GLU A 12 3.53 -3.21 -19.34
C GLU A 12 4.19 -1.87 -18.99
N ARG A 13 4.30 -0.96 -19.97
CA ARG A 13 4.83 0.40 -19.73
C ARG A 13 4.02 1.14 -18.68
N LEU A 14 2.69 1.08 -18.76
CA LEU A 14 1.80 1.67 -17.76
C LEU A 14 2.00 1.04 -16.38
N MET A 15 2.12 -0.29 -16.29
CA MET A 15 2.38 -1.00 -15.04
C MET A 15 3.69 -0.54 -14.37
N TRP A 16 4.77 -0.37 -15.13
CA TRP A 16 6.04 0.12 -14.60
C TRP A 16 5.95 1.56 -14.10
N ASN A 17 5.33 2.45 -14.88
CA ASN A 17 5.14 3.85 -14.47
C ASN A 17 4.32 3.95 -13.19
N LEU A 18 3.24 3.17 -13.08
CA LEU A 18 2.41 3.11 -11.88
C LEU A 18 3.16 2.50 -10.70
N SER A 19 4.05 1.53 -10.92
CA SER A 19 4.85 0.94 -9.84
C SER A 19 5.83 1.95 -9.24
N THR A 20 6.51 2.72 -10.08
CA THR A 20 7.42 3.79 -9.63
C THR A 20 6.67 4.87 -8.88
N LEU A 21 5.53 5.35 -9.43
CA LEU A 21 4.72 6.36 -8.78
C LEU A 21 4.10 5.85 -7.46
N GLY A 22 3.60 4.62 -7.45
CA GLY A 22 3.03 3.98 -6.27
C GLY A 22 4.05 3.80 -5.15
N GLY A 23 5.28 3.38 -5.48
CA GLY A 23 6.38 3.32 -4.53
C GLY A 23 6.73 4.69 -3.94
N ALA A 24 6.79 5.73 -4.77
CA ALA A 24 7.01 7.09 -4.30
C ALA A 24 5.86 7.58 -3.38
N CYS A 25 4.60 7.33 -3.73
CA CYS A 25 3.47 7.65 -2.85
C CYS A 25 3.53 6.86 -1.54
N SER A 26 3.85 5.57 -1.58
CA SER A 26 3.98 4.76 -0.36
C SER A 26 5.11 5.26 0.53
N ALA A 27 6.24 5.70 -0.02
CA ALA A 27 7.31 6.33 0.78
C ALA A 27 6.89 7.67 1.40
N MET A 28 6.01 8.42 0.74
CA MET A 28 5.49 9.70 1.27
C MET A 28 4.33 9.53 2.27
N ALA A 29 3.76 8.33 2.37
CA ALA A 29 2.61 8.02 3.23
C ALA A 29 2.90 8.23 4.73
N ASP A 30 4.16 8.08 5.14
CA ASP A 30 4.58 8.30 6.53
C ASP A 30 4.48 9.78 6.95
N TYR A 31 4.43 10.70 5.98
CA TYR A 31 4.36 12.14 6.22
C TYR A 31 2.95 12.70 6.04
N ASP A 32 2.20 12.16 5.07
CA ASP A 32 0.83 12.58 4.79
C ASP A 32 -0.03 11.40 4.30
N MET A 33 -1.09 11.14 5.06
CA MET A 33 -2.16 10.18 4.78
C MET A 33 -2.68 10.24 3.34
N SER A 34 -2.70 11.43 2.72
CA SER A 34 -3.17 11.61 1.35
C SER A 34 -2.38 10.75 0.35
N PHE A 35 -1.08 10.55 0.58
CA PHE A 35 -0.23 9.70 -0.24
C PHE A 35 -0.49 8.21 0.00
N ALA A 36 -0.82 7.80 1.23
CA ALA A 36 -1.24 6.43 1.53
C ALA A 36 -2.49 6.06 0.74
N LYS A 37 -3.51 6.94 0.75
CA LYS A 37 -4.72 6.76 -0.05
C LYS A 37 -4.41 6.72 -1.55
N ARG A 38 -3.53 7.61 -2.02
CA ARG A 38 -3.13 7.66 -3.43
C ARG A 38 -2.38 6.40 -3.88
N ALA A 39 -1.54 5.84 -3.03
CA ALA A 39 -0.84 4.57 -3.29
C ALA A 39 -1.85 3.42 -3.47
N GLY A 40 -2.91 3.38 -2.66
CA GLY A 40 -4.02 2.42 -2.82
C GLY A 40 -4.73 2.57 -4.17
N GLU A 41 -5.14 3.79 -4.54
CA GLU A 41 -5.78 4.09 -5.83
C GLU A 41 -4.90 3.70 -7.04
N ILE A 42 -3.59 3.90 -6.93
CA ILE A 42 -2.62 3.47 -7.95
C ILE A 42 -2.59 1.95 -8.03
N SER A 43 -2.54 1.27 -6.90
CA SER A 43 -2.50 -0.20 -6.82
C SER A 43 -3.76 -0.86 -7.40
N GLU A 44 -4.93 -0.25 -7.21
CA GLU A 44 -6.17 -0.69 -7.88
C GLU A 44 -6.10 -0.57 -9.40
N LYS A 45 -5.48 0.50 -9.93
CA LYS A 45 -5.27 0.63 -11.38
C LYS A 45 -4.29 -0.42 -11.90
N GLN A 46 -3.22 -0.70 -11.16
CA GLN A 46 -2.29 -1.78 -11.47
C GLN A 46 -2.99 -3.14 -11.50
N MET A 47 -3.92 -3.40 -10.57
CA MET A 47 -4.68 -4.64 -10.55
C MET A 47 -5.52 -4.84 -11.82
N ARG A 48 -6.14 -3.78 -12.34
CA ARG A 48 -6.89 -3.84 -13.61
C ARG A 48 -5.98 -4.20 -14.80
N ILE A 49 -4.78 -3.60 -14.85
CA ILE A 49 -3.78 -3.92 -15.87
C ILE A 49 -3.32 -5.37 -15.74
N ALA A 50 -3.03 -5.84 -14.52
CA ALA A 50 -2.60 -7.21 -14.27
C ALA A 50 -3.67 -8.24 -14.65
N ALA A 51 -4.94 -7.94 -14.42
CA ALA A 51 -6.06 -8.76 -14.87
C ALA A 51 -6.17 -8.79 -16.40
N GLU A 52 -5.93 -7.65 -17.08
CA GLU A 52 -5.94 -7.57 -18.54
C GLU A 52 -4.77 -8.31 -19.20
N LEU A 53 -3.63 -8.39 -18.51
CA LEU A 53 -2.46 -9.17 -18.93
C LEU A 53 -2.56 -10.66 -18.56
N ASP A 54 -3.59 -11.07 -17.81
CA ASP A 54 -3.74 -12.42 -17.22
C ASP A 54 -2.52 -12.88 -16.40
N ASP A 55 -1.81 -11.94 -15.77
CA ASP A 55 -0.63 -12.22 -14.97
C ASP A 55 -1.00 -12.32 -13.48
N ARG A 56 -1.07 -13.57 -13.00
CA ARG A 56 -1.40 -13.91 -11.60
C ARG A 56 -0.35 -13.43 -10.61
N THR A 57 0.92 -13.33 -11.02
CA THR A 57 2.00 -12.84 -10.16
C THR A 57 1.88 -11.33 -9.99
N LEU A 58 1.56 -10.60 -11.06
CA LEU A 58 1.28 -9.17 -10.99
C LEU A 58 0.02 -8.90 -10.15
N LEU A 59 -1.03 -9.70 -10.27
CA LEU A 59 -2.23 -9.57 -9.44
C LEU A 59 -1.91 -9.73 -7.95
N ALA A 60 -1.15 -10.77 -7.57
CA ALA A 60 -0.73 -10.97 -6.18
C ALA A 60 0.09 -9.77 -5.65
N ARG A 61 0.98 -9.21 -6.46
CA ARG A 61 1.73 -8.00 -6.11
C ARG A 61 0.82 -6.78 -5.90
N CYS A 62 -0.21 -6.60 -6.74
CA CYS A 62 -1.17 -5.52 -6.58
C CYS A 62 -1.97 -5.67 -5.28
N HIS A 63 -2.37 -6.88 -4.90
CA HIS A 63 -3.01 -7.13 -3.61
C HIS A 63 -2.12 -6.75 -2.43
N LEU A 64 -0.82 -7.08 -2.50
CA LEU A 64 0.14 -6.68 -1.48
C LEU A 64 0.23 -5.15 -1.36
N TYR A 65 0.28 -4.42 -2.47
CA TYR A 65 0.35 -2.96 -2.44
C TYR A 65 -0.93 -2.29 -1.91
N ILE A 66 -2.11 -2.84 -2.23
CA ILE A 66 -3.37 -2.39 -1.63
C ILE A 66 -3.33 -2.63 -0.11
N ALA A 67 -2.94 -3.81 0.34
CA ALA A 67 -2.84 -4.12 1.76
C ALA A 67 -1.85 -3.20 2.49
N LEU A 68 -0.70 -2.93 1.88
CA LEU A 68 0.28 -1.97 2.39
C LEU A 68 -0.32 -0.57 2.54
N SER A 69 -1.03 -0.08 1.53
CA SER A 69 -1.68 1.24 1.58
C SER A 69 -2.75 1.33 2.67
N ALA A 70 -3.47 0.23 2.93
CA ALA A 70 -4.45 0.17 4.01
C ALA A 70 -3.77 0.18 5.38
N ALA A 71 -2.67 -0.56 5.53
CA ALA A 71 -1.88 -0.57 6.76
C ALA A 71 -1.29 0.81 7.07
N GLN A 72 -0.73 1.50 6.07
CA GLN A 72 -0.20 2.86 6.21
C GLN A 72 -1.28 3.85 6.66
N GLN A 73 -2.52 3.70 6.17
CA GLN A 73 -3.64 4.54 6.60
C GLN A 73 -4.06 4.27 8.05
N ALA A 74 -4.06 3.02 8.48
CA ALA A 74 -4.38 2.64 9.85
C ALA A 74 -3.31 3.16 10.83
N ASP A 75 -2.02 3.01 10.50
CA ASP A 75 -0.92 3.48 11.35
C ASP A 75 -0.95 5.01 11.50
N PHE A 76 -1.17 5.76 10.41
CA PHE A 76 -1.27 7.22 10.51
C PHE A 76 -2.45 7.67 11.38
N ALA A 77 -3.57 6.96 11.37
CA ALA A 77 -4.71 7.26 12.26
C ALA A 77 -4.33 7.07 13.74
N VAL A 78 -3.62 5.98 14.05
CA VAL A 78 -3.11 5.68 15.40
C VAL A 78 -2.07 6.72 15.82
N GLN A 79 -1.13 7.08 14.95
CA GLN A 79 -0.13 8.12 15.23
C GLN A 79 -0.77 9.48 15.50
N LYS A 80 -1.83 9.84 14.77
CA LYS A 80 -2.55 11.10 15.02
C LYS A 80 -3.23 11.11 16.39
N GLU A 81 -3.87 10.00 16.78
CA GLU A 81 -4.48 9.85 18.10
C GLU A 81 -3.43 9.94 19.22
N LEU A 82 -2.31 9.23 19.06
CA LEU A 82 -1.17 9.29 19.97
C LEU A 82 -0.59 10.70 20.04
N SER A 83 -0.40 11.39 18.91
CA SER A 83 0.12 12.77 18.90
C SER A 83 -0.80 13.74 19.64
N GLY A 84 -2.13 13.55 19.56
CA GLY A 84 -3.10 14.29 20.35
C GLY A 84 -3.07 13.95 21.84
N LEU A 85 -2.61 12.75 22.21
CA LEU A 85 -2.35 12.35 23.61
C LEU A 85 -1.01 12.89 24.13
N PHE A 86 0.03 12.91 23.28
CA PHE A 86 1.39 13.34 23.63
C PHE A 86 1.54 14.87 23.73
N THR A 87 0.61 15.68 23.19
CA THR A 87 0.54 17.11 23.56
C THR A 87 0.21 17.33 25.04
N CYS A 88 -0.26 16.31 25.76
CA CYS A 88 -0.46 16.32 27.22
C CYS A 88 0.72 15.74 28.02
N GLY A 89 1.75 15.18 27.38
CA GLY A 89 2.82 14.47 28.09
C GLY A 89 4.07 14.34 27.25
N HIS A 90 4.98 15.28 27.46
CA HIS A 90 6.35 15.19 26.98
C HIS A 90 7.01 13.95 27.60
N ASP A 91 7.69 13.18 26.74
CA ASP A 91 8.69 12.15 27.06
C ASP A 91 8.26 10.67 27.00
N THR A 92 8.93 9.98 26.06
CA THR A 92 9.24 8.54 26.06
C THR A 92 8.12 7.59 25.63
N LEU A 93 8.17 7.09 24.39
CA LEU A 93 7.90 5.68 24.01
C LEU A 93 7.84 5.52 22.47
N ARG A 94 9.00 5.54 21.81
CA ARG A 94 9.09 5.39 20.34
C ARG A 94 9.28 3.95 19.84
N MET A 95 9.08 2.89 20.64
CA MET A 95 9.58 1.56 20.24
C MET A 95 8.66 0.33 20.39
N ASN A 96 7.36 0.46 20.72
CA ASN A 96 6.54 -0.74 20.99
C ASN A 96 5.23 -0.93 20.20
N LEU A 97 4.88 -0.08 19.23
CA LEU A 97 3.58 -0.15 18.55
C LEU A 97 3.50 -1.02 17.29
N PHE A 98 4.61 -1.63 16.83
CA PHE A 98 4.59 -2.51 15.65
C PHE A 98 4.29 -3.99 15.97
N LYS A 99 4.24 -4.39 17.25
CA LYS A 99 3.95 -5.78 17.66
C LYS A 99 2.48 -6.24 17.57
N PRO A 100 1.46 -5.43 17.90
CA PRO A 100 0.10 -5.96 18.02
C PRO A 100 -0.60 -6.24 16.68
N ALA A 101 -0.18 -5.64 15.56
CA ALA A 101 -0.87 -5.81 14.28
C ALA A 101 -0.55 -7.14 13.58
N VAL A 102 0.64 -7.72 13.79
CA VAL A 102 1.01 -9.02 13.21
C VAL A 102 0.38 -10.17 14.01
N GLU A 103 0.30 -10.04 15.34
CA GLU A 103 -0.28 -11.07 16.22
C GLU A 103 -1.80 -11.24 16.07
N GLU A 104 -2.54 -10.19 15.65
CA GLU A 104 -3.99 -10.28 15.42
C GLU A 104 -4.32 -11.08 14.13
N CYS A 105 -3.45 -11.00 13.12
CA CYS A 105 -3.62 -11.72 11.85
C CYS A 105 -3.27 -13.21 11.99
N ASP A 106 -2.21 -13.54 12.75
CA ASP A 106 -1.82 -14.93 13.05
C ASP A 106 -2.81 -15.65 13.95
N ARG A 107 -3.58 -14.93 14.78
CA ARG A 107 -4.61 -15.54 15.63
C ARG A 107 -5.90 -15.90 14.89
N LYS A 108 -6.15 -15.30 13.72
CA LYS A 108 -7.33 -15.60 12.89
C LYS A 108 -7.07 -16.66 11.82
N SER A 109 -5.81 -17.04 11.60
CA SER A 109 -5.40 -18.04 10.61
C SER A 109 -5.18 -19.44 11.19
N ASN A 110 -5.21 -19.60 12.52
CA ASN A 110 -5.14 -20.90 13.18
C ASN A 110 -6.33 -21.06 14.15
N PRO A 111 -7.34 -21.88 13.83
CA PRO A 111 -8.52 -22.07 14.67
C PRO A 111 -8.22 -22.73 16.02
#